data_AF-L1J4U4-F1
#
_entry.id   AF-L1J4U4-F1
#
_cell.length_a   1.000
_cell.length_b   1.000
_cell.length_c   1.000
_cell.angle_alpha   90.00
_cell.angle_beta   90.00
_cell.angle_gamma   90.00
#
_symmetry.space_group_name_H-M   'P 1'
#
loop_
_entity.id
_entity.type
_entity.pdbx_description
1 polymer ?
#
loop_
_entity_poly.entity_id
_entity_poly.type
_entity_poly.pdbx_seq_one_letter_code
_entity_poly.pdbx_strand_id
1 'polypeptide(L)'
;MDDKEDLYRMLGLQDLRWRASQQDIKKAYRQCVLKYHPDKLNQQEASKESGDQSLEEALSNAMAVLSDPQKRRAYDSKDMQADIDDSVPADKKPKDDEDFFKTWGPVLDRNARWSLKPLPSLGDAKTPIETVLEVYEAWFNFESWRDFTNDIEEAFDLDEASCREERRWMERQNKKQAEKLKKDETRRINMIIETCHKWDPRIQKYKEDLKNAKKASKQAKYADQRKAEEEAKKRAEEEAAAKKKAEEEEAERRKIEKEAKDAAKKSLKRARKALRDAAETAGLDGIASVKVQEACEASDKEEAGDSLLAQLKQKKEGSKERKWSREEMDLLHKALIRYPAGTSERWTKIAQSIGTRSDAECQRKCHELKNNFSANAAGMSVDADPAAESDWSVEQQRALEAAMAEFKSSTLEAKEKWKAIAEKVPGKSDKDCIRRVKEIKAMLANKGSA
;
A
#
# COMPACT_ATOMS: atom_id res chain seq x y z
N MET A 1 15.17 24.65 54.02
CA MET A 1 15.90 23.42 53.71
C MET A 1 17.21 23.51 54.43
N ASP A 2 17.58 22.48 55.19
CA ASP A 2 18.91 22.39 55.77
C ASP A 2 19.92 22.24 54.64
N ASP A 3 20.95 23.08 54.64
CA ASP A 3 22.02 23.13 53.62
C ASP A 3 22.75 21.77 53.45
N LYS A 4 22.52 20.82 54.37
CA LYS A 4 23.12 19.49 54.45
C LYS A 4 22.40 18.42 53.61
N GLU A 5 21.16 18.65 53.16
CA GLU A 5 20.39 17.67 52.38
C GLU A 5 20.54 17.83 50.85
N ASP A 6 20.94 19.01 50.37
CA ASP A 6 21.19 19.27 48.94
C ASP A 6 22.63 18.90 48.55
N LEU A 7 22.77 17.75 47.89
CA LEU A 7 24.06 17.19 47.48
C LEU A 7 24.80 18.09 46.47
N TYR A 8 24.08 18.81 45.61
CA TYR A 8 24.72 19.72 44.64
C TYR A 8 25.20 21.00 45.31
N ARG A 9 24.40 21.55 46.24
CA ARG A 9 24.80 22.74 46.99
C ARG A 9 25.98 22.47 47.90
N MET A 10 26.09 21.28 48.48
CA MET A 10 27.28 20.86 49.24
C MET A 10 28.56 20.84 48.39
N LEU A 11 28.44 20.52 47.10
CA LEU A 11 29.54 20.58 46.15
C LEU A 11 29.74 21.98 45.53
N GLY A 12 28.90 22.96 45.84
CA GLY A 12 28.93 24.28 45.20
C GLY A 12 28.48 24.27 43.73
N LEU A 13 27.68 23.28 43.35
CA LEU A 13 27.15 23.07 42.00
C LEU A 13 25.65 23.40 41.89
N GLN A 14 25.13 24.26 42.78
CA GLN A 14 23.72 24.63 42.82
C GLN A 14 23.19 25.26 41.52
N ASP A 15 24.06 25.87 40.72
CA ASP A 15 23.67 26.50 39.45
C ASP A 15 23.61 25.49 38.28
N LEU A 16 24.41 24.42 38.35
CA LEU A 16 24.52 23.41 37.29
C LEU A 16 23.61 22.21 37.53
N ARG A 17 23.47 21.74 38.78
CA ARG A 17 22.60 20.62 39.20
C ARG A 17 22.65 19.42 38.23
N TRP A 18 21.51 18.97 37.72
CA TRP A 18 21.39 17.86 36.76
C TRP A 18 22.15 18.10 35.43
N ARG A 19 22.49 19.34 35.08
CA ARG A 19 23.32 19.68 33.90
C ARG A 19 24.82 19.50 34.14
N ALA A 20 25.27 19.35 35.40
CA ALA A 20 26.68 19.18 35.71
C ALA A 20 27.23 17.89 35.07
N SER A 21 28.41 17.96 34.45
CA SER A 21 29.05 16.73 33.95
C SER A 21 29.62 15.91 35.11
N GLN A 22 29.89 14.62 34.85
CA GLN A 22 30.59 13.78 35.83
C GLN A 22 32.00 14.30 36.16
N GLN A 23 32.63 15.05 35.25
CA GLN A 23 33.91 15.68 35.52
C GLN A 23 33.78 16.88 36.46
N ASP A 24 32.71 17.67 36.31
CA ASP A 24 32.43 18.82 37.17
C ASP A 24 32.16 18.37 38.61
N ILE A 25 31.36 17.32 38.80
CA ILE A 25 31.09 16.72 40.12
C ILE A 25 32.39 16.25 40.78
N LYS A 26 33.23 15.50 40.03
CA LYS A 26 34.52 15.02 40.55
C LYS A 26 35.49 16.16 40.89
N LYS A 27 35.49 17.23 40.08
CA LYS A 27 36.34 18.39 40.30
C LYS A 27 35.90 19.17 41.53
N ALA A 28 34.60 19.43 41.64
CA ALA A 28 33.99 20.10 42.79
C ALA A 28 34.23 19.31 44.07
N TYR A 29 34.01 18.00 44.07
CA TYR A 29 34.30 17.13 45.22
C TYR A 29 35.76 17.22 45.66
N ARG A 30 36.73 17.12 44.72
CA ARG A 30 38.16 17.29 45.08
C ARG A 30 38.46 18.65 45.68
N GLN A 31 37.83 19.72 45.17
CA GLN A 31 38.00 21.07 45.70
C GLN A 31 37.40 21.21 47.11
N CYS A 32 36.20 20.65 47.35
CA CYS A 32 35.57 20.65 48.67
C CYS A 32 36.39 19.84 49.67
N VAL A 33 36.79 18.61 49.33
CA VAL A 33 37.64 17.77 50.21
C VAL A 33 38.95 18.47 50.54
N LEU A 34 39.62 19.10 49.56
CA LEU A 34 40.86 19.84 49.82
C LEU A 34 40.66 21.08 50.69
N LYS A 35 39.46 21.67 50.70
CA LYS A 35 39.13 22.85 51.52
C LYS A 35 38.76 22.47 52.95
N TYR A 36 38.03 21.37 53.13
CA TYR A 36 37.50 20.90 54.41
C TYR A 36 38.33 19.75 55.02
N HIS A 37 39.52 19.44 54.49
CA HIS A 37 40.39 18.40 55.03
C HIS A 37 40.95 18.82 56.41
N PRO A 38 40.93 17.94 57.43
CA PRO A 38 41.35 18.27 58.80
C PRO A 38 42.81 18.72 58.90
N ASP A 39 43.65 18.26 57.98
CA ASP A 39 45.08 18.62 57.89
C ASP A 39 45.33 20.06 57.37
N LYS A 40 44.32 20.71 56.77
CA LYS A 40 44.42 22.07 56.22
C LYS A 40 43.63 23.13 57.00
N LEU A 41 42.73 22.70 57.89
CA LEU A 41 42.08 23.58 58.86
C LEU A 41 43.09 23.91 59.97
N ASN A 42 43.59 25.14 59.96
CA ASN A 42 44.52 25.63 60.99
C ASN A 42 43.94 25.38 62.39
N GLN A 43 44.77 24.85 63.30
CA GLN A 43 44.43 24.48 64.69
C GLN A 43 43.77 25.58 65.55
N GLN A 44 43.58 26.80 65.04
CA GLN A 44 42.87 27.89 65.71
C GLN A 44 41.34 27.92 65.45
N GLU A 45 40.83 27.26 64.41
CA GLU A 45 39.38 27.15 64.16
C GLU A 45 38.79 25.80 64.59
N ALA A 46 39.64 24.80 64.85
CA ALA A 46 39.30 23.44 65.28
C ALA A 46 38.57 23.35 66.64
N SER A 47 38.41 24.47 67.36
CA SER A 47 37.75 24.51 68.67
C SER A 47 36.26 24.89 68.62
N LYS A 48 35.70 25.24 67.45
CA LYS A 48 34.29 25.70 67.37
C LYS A 48 33.29 24.75 66.73
N GLU A 49 33.72 23.71 66.02
CA GLU A 49 32.77 22.83 65.35
C GLU A 49 33.14 21.37 65.55
N SER A 50 32.54 20.75 66.57
CA SER A 50 32.28 19.29 66.63
C SER A 50 31.32 18.84 65.51
N GLY A 51 31.39 19.47 64.34
CA GLY A 51 30.56 19.29 63.15
C GLY A 51 31.34 18.84 61.91
N ASP A 52 32.67 18.72 61.98
CA ASP A 52 33.53 18.36 60.84
C ASP A 52 33.31 16.91 60.36
N GLN A 53 33.10 15.93 61.26
CA GLN A 53 32.78 14.55 60.86
C GLN A 53 31.48 14.48 60.05
N SER A 54 30.48 15.26 60.44
CA SER A 54 29.20 15.35 59.72
C SER A 54 29.37 15.95 58.33
N LEU A 55 30.35 16.84 58.12
CA LEU A 55 30.59 17.51 56.84
C LEU A 55 31.39 16.60 55.89
N GLU A 56 32.41 15.89 56.38
CA GLU A 56 33.14 14.88 55.61
C GLU A 56 32.23 13.71 55.20
N GLU A 57 31.41 13.21 56.12
CA GLU A 57 30.40 12.19 55.84
C GLU A 57 29.39 12.66 54.80
N ALA A 58 28.93 13.91 54.88
CA ALA A 58 28.00 14.48 53.92
C ALA A 58 28.64 14.69 52.54
N LEU A 59 29.91 15.12 52.46
CA LEU A 59 30.67 15.19 51.20
C LEU A 59 30.89 13.80 50.60
N SER A 60 31.23 12.81 51.43
CA SER A 60 31.39 11.41 51.01
C SER A 60 30.08 10.84 50.45
N ASN A 61 28.96 11.10 51.14
CA ASN A 61 27.63 10.72 50.68
C ASN A 61 27.26 11.40 49.35
N ALA A 62 27.51 12.72 49.23
CA ALA A 62 27.29 13.46 47.99
C ALA A 62 28.05 12.83 46.81
N MET A 63 29.31 12.45 47.03
CA MET A 63 30.09 11.77 46.00
C MET A 63 29.56 10.36 45.72
N ALA A 64 29.17 9.59 46.74
CA ALA A 64 28.64 8.24 46.58
C ALA A 64 27.33 8.20 45.77
N VAL A 65 26.49 9.24 45.89
CA VAL A 65 25.22 9.35 45.14
C VAL A 65 25.44 9.99 43.76
N LEU A 66 26.17 11.11 43.68
CA LEU A 66 26.30 11.87 42.42
C LEU A 66 27.31 11.26 41.43
N SER A 67 28.26 10.45 41.91
CA SER A 67 29.23 9.78 41.02
C SER A 67 28.67 8.55 40.30
N ASP A 68 27.70 7.87 40.92
CA ASP A 68 27.01 6.72 40.33
C ASP A 68 25.88 7.23 39.40
N PRO A 69 25.90 6.91 38.09
CA PRO A 69 24.87 7.38 37.16
C PRO A 69 23.44 6.96 37.52
N GLN A 70 23.23 5.80 38.15
CA GLN A 70 21.89 5.34 38.52
C GLN A 70 21.39 6.09 39.75
N LYS A 71 22.22 6.18 40.80
CA LYS A 71 21.85 6.90 42.03
C LYS A 71 21.67 8.39 41.78
N ARG A 72 22.50 8.98 40.92
CA ARG A 72 22.35 10.36 40.48
C ARG A 72 21.01 10.59 39.77
N ARG A 73 20.60 9.71 38.85
CA ARG A 73 19.29 9.84 38.19
C ARG A 73 18.13 9.74 39.18
N ALA A 74 18.18 8.82 40.13
CA ALA A 74 17.16 8.69 41.17
C ALA A 74 17.13 9.92 42.10
N TYR A 75 18.28 10.53 42.37
CA TYR A 75 18.36 11.79 43.11
C TYR A 75 17.80 12.96 42.31
N ASP A 76 18.27 13.16 41.07
CA ASP A 76 17.85 14.24 40.17
C ASP A 76 16.34 14.18 39.84
N SER A 77 15.74 12.98 39.89
CA SER A 77 14.30 12.76 39.64
C SER A 77 13.40 13.28 40.76
N LYS A 78 13.92 13.33 42.00
CA LYS A 78 13.23 13.78 43.22
C LYS A 78 13.80 15.10 43.77
N ASP A 79 14.78 15.70 43.10
CA ASP A 79 15.45 16.93 43.55
C ASP A 79 14.42 18.03 43.84
N MET A 80 14.13 18.23 45.13
CA MET A 80 13.06 19.07 45.66
C MET A 80 13.25 20.55 45.38
N GLN A 81 14.44 20.95 44.92
CA GLN A 81 14.77 22.32 44.61
C GLN A 81 14.86 22.58 43.10
N ALA A 82 14.75 21.54 42.28
CA ALA A 82 14.21 21.72 40.95
C ALA A 82 12.71 21.91 41.16
N ASP A 83 12.13 23.05 40.80
CA ASP A 83 10.67 23.24 40.82
C ASP A 83 10.02 22.23 39.84
N ILE A 84 9.80 21.00 40.31
CA ILE A 84 9.23 19.92 39.52
C ILE A 84 7.73 20.13 39.46
N ASP A 85 7.30 20.98 38.54
CA ASP A 85 5.88 21.18 38.30
C ASP A 85 5.34 20.07 37.38
N ASP A 86 4.81 19.02 38.01
CA ASP A 86 4.16 17.90 37.33
C ASP A 86 2.69 18.18 36.94
N SER A 87 2.18 19.40 37.16
CA SER A 87 0.80 19.77 36.82
C SER A 87 0.49 19.51 35.35
N VAL A 88 -0.72 19.04 35.03
CA VAL A 88 -1.18 18.91 33.64
C VAL A 88 -2.15 20.06 33.35
N PRO A 89 -1.93 20.87 32.30
CA PRO A 89 -2.91 21.88 31.90
C PRO A 89 -4.28 21.26 31.66
N ALA A 90 -5.34 21.97 32.03
CA ALA A 90 -6.71 21.49 31.82
C ALA A 90 -6.99 21.28 30.32
N ASP A 91 -7.74 20.23 29.96
CA ASP A 91 -8.22 19.95 28.60
C ASP A 91 -9.29 20.98 28.19
N LYS A 92 -8.86 22.21 27.94
CA LYS A 92 -9.69 23.33 27.51
C LYS A 92 -9.17 23.86 26.18
N LYS A 93 -10.11 24.23 25.32
CA LYS A 93 -9.77 24.90 24.07
C LYS A 93 -9.05 26.23 24.40
N PRO A 94 -7.84 26.47 23.88
CA PRO A 94 -7.16 27.75 24.04
C PRO A 94 -8.01 28.86 23.40
N LYS A 95 -7.95 30.06 23.99
CA LYS A 95 -8.75 31.19 23.49
C LYS A 95 -8.22 31.70 22.15
N ASP A 96 -6.90 31.82 22.09
CA ASP A 96 -6.15 32.38 20.98
C ASP A 96 -4.93 31.49 20.66
N ASP A 97 -4.37 31.62 19.47
CA ASP A 97 -3.14 30.90 19.07
C ASP A 97 -1.97 31.23 20.02
N GLU A 98 -1.87 32.48 20.49
CA GLU A 98 -0.83 32.89 21.45
C GLU A 98 -1.01 32.26 22.84
N ASP A 99 -2.26 32.11 23.29
CA ASP A 99 -2.62 31.46 24.55
C ASP A 99 -2.20 29.98 24.55
N PHE A 100 -2.30 29.32 23.39
CA PHE A 100 -1.80 27.97 23.19
C PHE A 100 -0.28 27.88 23.43
N PHE A 101 0.53 28.68 22.73
CA PHE A 101 1.99 28.61 22.87
C PHE A 101 2.46 29.03 24.26
N LYS A 102 1.82 30.03 24.86
CA LYS A 102 2.13 30.48 26.22
C LYS A 102 1.82 29.41 27.28
N THR A 103 0.77 28.62 27.07
CA THR A 103 0.40 27.54 27.99
C THR A 103 1.24 26.29 27.75
N TRP A 104 1.34 25.82 26.50
CA TRP A 104 1.94 24.52 26.21
C TRP A 104 3.46 24.55 25.98
N GLY A 105 4.04 25.69 25.57
CA GLY A 105 5.48 25.84 25.37
C GLY A 105 6.27 25.54 26.65
N PRO A 106 6.06 26.29 27.75
CA PRO A 106 6.72 26.03 29.03
C PRO A 106 6.46 24.63 29.57
N VAL A 107 5.26 24.08 29.27
CA VAL A 107 4.86 22.75 29.72
C VAL A 107 5.65 21.65 29.03
N LEU A 108 5.91 21.79 27.73
CA LEU A 108 6.76 20.86 27.01
C LEU A 108 8.23 21.05 27.41
N ASP A 109 8.71 22.29 27.52
CA ASP A 109 10.11 22.57 27.86
C ASP A 109 10.50 22.01 29.24
N ARG A 110 9.65 22.15 30.25
CA ARG A 110 9.92 21.58 31.59
C ARG A 110 9.97 20.05 31.56
N ASN A 111 9.17 19.39 30.72
CA ASN A 111 9.15 17.93 30.60
C ASN A 111 10.27 17.42 29.67
N ALA A 112 10.76 18.25 28.75
CA ALA A 112 11.83 17.90 27.82
C ALA A 112 13.14 17.57 28.54
N ARG A 113 13.36 18.12 29.74
CA ARG A 113 14.53 17.81 30.58
C ARG A 113 14.68 16.32 30.89
N TRP A 114 13.57 15.60 30.94
CA TRP A 114 13.53 14.17 31.25
C TRP A 114 13.76 13.27 30.03
N SER A 115 13.92 13.84 28.84
CA SER A 115 14.10 13.05 27.62
C SER A 115 15.50 12.44 27.52
N LEU A 116 15.57 11.21 27.03
CA LEU A 116 16.82 10.55 26.65
C LEU A 116 17.43 11.14 25.35
N LYS A 117 16.60 11.71 24.48
CA LYS A 117 16.99 12.24 23.17
C LYS A 117 16.73 13.75 23.14
N PRO A 118 17.54 14.55 22.43
CA PRO A 118 17.26 15.98 22.30
C PRO A 118 15.91 16.17 21.59
N LEU A 119 14.98 16.87 22.24
CA LEU A 119 13.66 17.14 21.68
C LEU A 119 13.63 18.48 20.95
N PRO A 120 13.00 18.56 19.77
CA PRO A 120 12.73 19.82 19.10
C PRO A 120 11.77 20.69 19.93
N SER A 121 11.96 22.01 19.86
CA SER A 121 11.03 22.98 20.46
C SER A 121 9.71 23.02 19.67
N LEU A 122 8.60 23.36 20.34
CA LEU A 122 7.26 23.47 19.75
C LEU A 122 7.18 24.50 18.60
N GLY A 123 8.09 25.48 18.61
CA GLY A 123 8.17 26.57 17.64
C GLY A 123 7.00 27.56 17.75
N ASP A 124 6.82 28.35 16.69
CA ASP A 124 5.81 29.42 16.62
C ASP A 124 4.64 29.06 15.69
N ALA A 125 3.62 29.92 15.65
CA ALA A 125 2.45 29.81 14.77
C ALA A 125 2.80 29.70 13.27
N LYS A 126 3.97 30.20 12.85
CA LYS A 126 4.44 30.20 11.45
C LYS A 126 5.30 28.99 11.08
N THR A 127 5.56 28.10 12.02
CA THR A 127 6.40 26.91 11.78
C THR A 127 5.75 26.04 10.71
N PRO A 128 6.51 25.57 9.69
CA PRO A 128 5.96 24.69 8.66
C PRO A 128 5.41 23.41 9.28
N ILE A 129 4.30 22.91 8.72
CA ILE A 129 3.59 21.74 9.26
C ILE A 129 4.47 20.50 9.33
N GLU A 130 5.44 20.35 8.42
CA GLU A 130 6.38 19.23 8.38
C GLU A 130 7.21 19.16 9.66
N THR A 131 7.85 20.27 10.06
CA THR A 131 8.61 20.36 11.31
C THR A 131 7.71 20.16 12.53
N VAL A 132 6.45 20.62 12.49
CA VAL A 132 5.50 20.40 13.58
C VAL A 132 5.17 18.90 13.73
N LEU A 133 5.05 18.17 12.62
CA LEU A 133 4.82 16.72 12.65
C LEU A 133 6.04 15.98 13.23
N GLU A 134 7.26 16.38 12.87
CA GLU A 134 8.50 15.81 13.44
C GLU A 134 8.60 16.05 14.96
N VAL A 135 8.23 17.26 15.41
CA VAL A 135 8.16 17.58 16.85
C VAL A 135 7.21 16.59 17.54
N TYR A 136 5.98 16.45 17.04
CA TYR A 136 5.01 15.54 17.63
C TYR A 136 5.44 14.07 17.54
N GLU A 137 6.08 13.64 16.46
CA GLU A 137 6.63 12.30 16.33
C GLU A 137 7.70 12.01 17.40
N ALA A 138 8.60 12.98 17.65
CA ALA A 138 9.60 12.87 18.71
C ALA A 138 8.96 12.79 20.10
N TRP A 139 7.89 13.57 20.34
CA TRP A 139 7.14 13.54 21.59
C TRP A 139 6.30 12.26 21.75
N PHE A 140 5.66 11.74 20.71
CA PHE A 140 4.92 10.47 20.79
C PHE A 140 5.85 9.26 21.04
N ASN A 141 7.11 9.36 20.61
CA ASN A 141 8.16 8.38 20.89
C ASN A 141 9.04 8.79 22.09
N PHE A 142 8.48 9.55 23.04
CA PHE A 142 9.21 10.06 24.19
C PHE A 142 9.68 8.93 25.11
N GLU A 143 10.99 8.88 25.32
CA GLU A 143 11.64 7.98 26.27
C GLU A 143 12.22 8.79 27.42
N SER A 144 11.73 8.55 28.64
CA SER A 144 12.19 9.24 29.84
C SER A 144 13.34 8.52 30.52
N TRP A 145 14.36 9.26 30.96
CA TRP A 145 15.39 8.75 31.88
C TRP A 145 15.00 8.86 33.36
N ARG A 146 13.88 9.53 33.69
CA ARG A 146 13.40 9.75 35.07
C ARG A 146 13.23 8.41 35.81
N ASP A 147 13.73 8.38 37.04
CA ASP A 147 13.78 7.20 37.91
C ASP A 147 12.96 7.46 39.17
N PHE A 148 12.01 6.57 39.46
CA PHE A 148 11.05 6.70 40.55
C PHE A 148 11.42 5.86 41.77
N THR A 149 12.63 5.30 41.80
CA THR A 149 13.10 4.45 42.90
C THR A 149 13.05 5.17 44.25
N ASN A 150 13.37 6.47 44.27
CA ASN A 150 13.35 7.28 45.49
C ASN A 150 11.97 7.87 45.82
N ASP A 151 10.99 7.75 44.92
CA ASP A 151 9.63 8.30 45.04
C ASP A 151 8.64 7.28 45.63
N ILE A 152 9.12 6.09 45.99
CA ILE A 152 8.31 5.06 46.64
C ILE A 152 8.03 5.49 48.08
N GLU A 153 6.78 5.88 48.37
CA GLU A 153 6.34 6.30 49.71
C GLU A 153 6.45 5.18 50.76
N GLU A 154 6.09 3.95 50.38
CA GLU A 154 6.14 2.75 51.24
C GLU A 154 7.20 1.77 50.71
N ALA A 155 8.45 2.23 50.62
CA ALA A 155 9.55 1.37 50.21
C ALA A 155 9.89 0.39 51.34
N PHE A 156 10.01 -0.89 51.00
CA PHE A 156 10.55 -1.88 51.93
C PHE A 156 12.04 -1.63 52.16
N ASP A 157 12.46 -1.54 53.42
CA ASP A 157 13.88 -1.48 53.78
C ASP A 157 14.50 -2.88 53.61
N LEU A 158 15.49 -2.96 52.72
CA LEU A 158 16.14 -4.22 52.40
C LEU A 158 17.01 -4.75 53.55
N ASP A 159 17.40 -3.88 54.49
CA ASP A 159 18.25 -4.23 55.62
C ASP A 159 17.45 -4.80 56.81
N GLU A 160 16.12 -4.65 56.81
CA GLU A 160 15.20 -5.29 57.76
C GLU A 160 14.89 -6.76 57.40
N ALA A 161 15.33 -7.24 56.24
CA ALA A 161 15.05 -8.60 55.77
C ALA A 161 15.72 -9.67 56.64
N SER A 162 14.91 -10.60 57.17
CA SER A 162 15.39 -11.71 58.01
C SER A 162 16.11 -12.80 57.21
N CYS A 163 15.81 -12.92 55.92
CA CYS A 163 16.42 -13.90 55.03
C CYS A 163 16.55 -13.42 53.58
N ARG A 164 17.33 -14.17 52.79
CA ARG A 164 17.59 -13.85 51.38
C ARG A 164 16.32 -13.86 50.53
N GLU A 165 15.41 -14.79 50.79
CA GLU A 165 14.13 -14.91 50.09
C GLU A 165 13.24 -13.70 50.36
N GLU A 166 13.23 -13.23 51.60
CA GLU A 166 12.49 -12.04 52.02
C GLU A 166 13.07 -10.79 51.35
N ARG A 167 14.40 -10.61 51.37
CA ARG A 167 15.07 -9.49 50.67
C ARG A 167 14.72 -9.47 49.18
N ARG A 168 14.75 -10.62 48.51
CA ARG A 168 14.34 -10.75 47.09
C ARG A 168 12.87 -10.47 46.85
N TRP A 169 12.02 -10.73 47.83
CA TRP A 169 10.60 -10.39 47.75
C TRP A 169 10.40 -8.88 47.90
N MET A 170 11.07 -8.25 48.87
CA MET A 170 11.06 -6.80 49.09
C MET A 170 11.58 -6.04 47.86
N GLU A 171 12.72 -6.45 47.28
CA GLU A 171 13.27 -5.88 46.04
C GLU A 171 12.26 -5.93 44.88
N ARG A 172 11.51 -7.04 44.77
CA ARG A 172 10.45 -7.18 43.76
C ARG A 172 9.26 -6.26 44.02
N GLN A 173 8.88 -6.03 45.29
CA GLN A 173 7.81 -5.09 45.62
C GLN A 173 8.22 -3.65 45.32
N ASN A 174 9.42 -3.23 45.75
CA ASN A 174 9.96 -1.90 45.46
C ASN A 174 10.04 -1.67 43.94
N LYS A 175 10.56 -2.66 43.19
CA LYS A 175 10.59 -2.60 41.72
C LYS A 175 9.20 -2.47 41.12
N LYS A 176 8.20 -3.20 41.63
CA LYS A 176 6.81 -3.13 41.15
C LYS A 176 6.18 -1.76 41.43
N GLN A 177 6.44 -1.16 42.58
CA GLN A 177 5.99 0.20 42.91
C GLN A 177 6.65 1.25 42.00
N ALA A 178 7.98 1.17 41.79
CA ALA A 178 8.69 2.04 40.87
C ALA A 178 8.17 1.90 39.42
N GLU A 179 7.91 0.68 38.94
CA GLU A 179 7.31 0.45 37.63
C GLU A 179 5.89 1.01 37.52
N LYS A 180 5.11 1.02 38.61
CA LYS A 180 3.78 1.64 38.65
C LYS A 180 3.90 3.16 38.50
N LEU A 181 4.76 3.81 39.29
CA LEU A 181 5.02 5.25 39.20
C LEU A 181 5.51 5.64 37.81
N LYS A 182 6.42 4.86 37.21
CA LYS A 182 6.89 5.06 35.83
C LYS A 182 5.77 4.95 34.79
N LYS A 183 4.84 4.02 34.97
CA LYS A 183 3.66 3.89 34.10
C LYS A 183 2.71 5.07 34.25
N ASP A 184 2.50 5.54 35.46
CA ASP A 184 1.65 6.70 35.73
C ASP A 184 2.26 7.99 35.16
N GLU A 185 3.59 8.16 35.24
CA GLU A 185 4.30 9.23 34.54
C GLU A 185 4.15 9.13 33.02
N THR A 186 4.32 7.94 32.46
CA THR A 186 4.18 7.73 31.01
C THR A 186 2.77 8.09 30.55
N ARG A 187 1.74 7.74 31.35
CA ARG A 187 0.35 8.16 31.10
C ARG A 187 0.19 9.68 31.17
N ARG A 188 0.79 10.32 32.18
CA ARG A 188 0.75 11.78 32.35
C ARG A 188 1.35 12.50 31.13
N ILE A 189 2.53 12.08 30.69
CA ILE A 189 3.21 12.63 29.51
C ILE A 189 2.38 12.41 28.24
N ASN A 190 1.87 11.19 28.02
CA ASN A 190 1.00 10.92 26.87
C ASN A 190 -0.25 11.80 26.88
N MET A 191 -0.87 12.00 28.04
CA MET A 191 -2.03 12.90 28.19
C MET A 191 -1.68 14.36 27.84
N ILE A 192 -0.51 14.86 28.26
CA ILE A 192 0.00 16.18 27.88
C ILE A 192 0.15 16.28 26.35
N ILE A 193 0.77 15.27 25.72
CA ILE A 193 1.04 15.29 24.28
C ILE A 193 -0.26 15.18 23.48
N GLU A 194 -1.17 14.30 23.87
CA GLU A 194 -2.46 14.10 23.21
C GLU A 194 -3.33 15.37 23.27
N THR A 195 -3.40 16.01 24.45
CA THR A 195 -4.14 17.26 24.63
C THR A 195 -3.51 18.41 23.85
N CYS A 196 -2.17 18.53 23.86
CA CYS A 196 -1.44 19.51 23.05
C CYS A 196 -1.71 19.29 21.54
N HIS A 197 -1.56 18.07 21.03
CA HIS A 197 -1.80 17.73 19.61
C HIS A 197 -3.28 17.88 19.18
N LYS A 198 -4.22 17.73 20.11
CA LYS A 198 -5.65 17.96 19.88
C LYS A 198 -5.96 19.44 19.69
N TRP A 199 -5.35 20.31 20.49
CA TRP A 199 -5.63 21.74 20.50
C TRP A 199 -4.69 22.60 19.65
N ASP A 200 -3.59 22.05 19.13
CA ASP A 200 -2.67 22.79 18.24
C ASP A 200 -3.41 23.33 17.00
N PRO A 201 -3.47 24.65 16.80
CA PRO A 201 -4.16 25.27 15.66
C PRO A 201 -3.62 24.83 14.29
N ARG A 202 -2.31 24.57 14.19
CA ARG A 202 -1.63 24.15 12.94
C ARG A 202 -2.06 22.74 12.56
N ILE A 203 -2.13 21.85 13.55
CA ILE A 203 -2.62 20.47 13.36
C ILE A 203 -4.11 20.44 13.04
N GLN A 204 -4.91 21.31 13.66
CA GLN A 204 -6.34 21.40 13.36
C GLN A 204 -6.57 21.82 11.90
N LYS A 205 -5.88 22.87 11.43
CA LYS A 205 -5.93 23.31 10.03
C LYS A 205 -5.51 22.18 9.08
N TYR A 206 -4.39 21.51 9.36
CA TYR A 206 -3.94 20.38 8.55
C TYR A 206 -4.98 19.24 8.47
N LYS A 207 -5.61 18.88 9.59
CA LYS A 207 -6.68 17.87 9.62
C LYS A 207 -7.92 18.31 8.83
N GLU A 208 -8.27 19.59 8.86
CA GLU A 208 -9.37 20.17 8.08
C GLU A 208 -9.05 20.15 6.58
N ASP A 209 -7.84 20.55 6.19
CA ASP A 209 -7.38 20.53 4.79
C ASP A 209 -7.38 19.11 4.23
N LEU A 210 -6.89 18.13 5.00
CA LEU A 210 -6.97 16.71 4.61
C LEU A 210 -8.41 16.22 4.45
N LYS A 211 -9.33 16.65 5.33
CA LYS A 211 -10.75 16.30 5.22
C LYS A 211 -11.38 16.96 3.98
N ASN A 212 -11.06 18.22 3.72
CA ASN A 212 -11.56 18.97 2.57
C ASN A 212 -11.01 18.40 1.26
N ALA A 213 -9.73 18.05 1.19
CA ALA A 213 -9.12 17.36 0.05
C ALA A 213 -9.75 15.99 -0.20
N LYS A 214 -10.02 15.20 0.85
CA LYS A 214 -10.74 13.91 0.74
C LYS A 214 -12.17 14.10 0.23
N LYS A 215 -12.90 15.10 0.75
CA LYS A 215 -14.25 15.43 0.28
C LYS A 215 -14.23 15.90 -1.18
N ALA A 216 -13.30 16.76 -1.55
CA ALA A 216 -13.13 17.24 -2.92
C ALA A 216 -12.78 16.10 -3.88
N SER A 217 -11.86 15.20 -3.51
CA SER A 217 -11.54 14.02 -4.30
C SER A 217 -12.75 13.08 -4.48
N LYS A 218 -13.54 12.87 -3.43
CA LYS A 218 -14.78 12.07 -3.50
C LYS A 218 -15.83 12.74 -4.40
N GLN A 219 -15.99 14.06 -4.28
CA GLN A 219 -16.90 14.84 -5.13
C GLN A 219 -16.46 14.86 -6.59
N ALA A 220 -15.16 14.97 -6.86
CA ALA A 220 -14.60 14.88 -8.21
C ALA A 220 -14.88 13.51 -8.83
N LYS A 221 -14.60 12.41 -8.12
CA LYS A 221 -14.92 11.05 -8.59
C LYS A 221 -16.41 10.86 -8.90
N TYR A 222 -17.29 11.38 -8.04
CA TYR A 222 -18.73 11.31 -8.27
C TYR A 222 -19.17 12.18 -9.47
N ALA A 223 -18.57 13.37 -9.63
CA ALA A 223 -18.83 14.24 -10.77
C ALA A 223 -18.37 13.61 -12.09
N ASP A 224 -17.21 12.97 -12.10
CA ASP A 224 -16.66 12.26 -13.26
C ASP A 224 -17.51 11.03 -13.61
N GLN A 225 -17.95 10.26 -12.61
CA GLN A 225 -18.90 9.16 -12.81
C GLN A 225 -20.22 9.64 -13.40
N ARG A 226 -20.79 10.73 -12.89
CA ARG A 226 -22.04 11.29 -13.39
C ARG A 226 -21.91 11.81 -14.83
N LYS A 227 -20.77 12.44 -15.16
CA LYS A 227 -20.47 12.88 -16.54
C LYS A 227 -20.34 11.67 -17.48
N ALA A 228 -19.64 10.62 -17.07
CA ALA A 228 -19.48 9.40 -17.87
C ALA A 228 -20.82 8.67 -18.07
N GLU A 229 -21.69 8.64 -17.06
CA GLU A 229 -23.04 8.07 -17.18
C GLU A 229 -23.92 8.90 -18.12
N GLU A 230 -23.87 10.23 -18.03
CA GLU A 230 -24.60 11.12 -18.94
C GLU A 230 -24.10 10.99 -20.39
N GLU A 231 -22.79 10.88 -20.60
CA GLU A 231 -22.18 10.66 -21.91
C GLU A 231 -22.50 9.27 -22.48
N ALA A 232 -22.47 8.22 -21.65
CA ALA A 232 -22.86 6.88 -22.05
C ALA A 232 -24.34 6.80 -22.43
N LYS A 233 -25.22 7.49 -21.68
CA LYS A 233 -26.64 7.59 -22.01
C LYS A 233 -26.86 8.31 -23.33
N LYS A 234 -26.18 9.44 -23.57
CA LYS A 234 -26.22 10.17 -24.85
C LYS A 234 -25.74 9.30 -26.01
N ARG A 235 -24.62 8.58 -25.87
CA ARG A 235 -24.12 7.64 -26.89
C ARG A 235 -25.10 6.49 -27.16
N ALA A 236 -25.71 5.92 -26.12
CA ALA A 236 -26.70 4.85 -26.27
C ALA A 236 -27.98 5.35 -26.97
N GLU A 237 -28.43 6.57 -26.67
CA GLU A 237 -29.56 7.20 -27.36
C GLU A 237 -29.25 7.48 -28.84
N GLU A 238 -28.04 7.98 -29.14
CA GLU A 238 -27.56 8.19 -30.52
C GLU A 238 -27.44 6.87 -31.30
N GLU A 239 -26.88 5.82 -30.69
CA GLU A 239 -26.75 4.50 -31.31
C GLU A 239 -28.13 3.85 -31.55
N ALA A 240 -29.05 3.94 -30.59
CA ALA A 240 -30.40 3.44 -30.74
C ALA A 240 -31.17 4.19 -31.86
N ALA A 241 -30.98 5.51 -31.95
CA ALA A 241 -31.55 6.31 -33.03
C ALA A 241 -30.94 5.95 -34.40
N ALA A 242 -29.63 5.74 -34.48
CA ALA A 242 -28.95 5.30 -35.70
C ALA A 242 -29.41 3.91 -36.14
N LYS A 243 -29.57 2.96 -35.19
CA LYS A 243 -30.07 1.62 -35.48
C LYS A 243 -31.51 1.63 -36.00
N LYS A 244 -32.39 2.44 -35.39
CA LYS A 244 -33.77 2.62 -35.89
C LYS A 244 -33.80 3.18 -37.32
N LYS A 245 -32.99 4.20 -37.60
CA LYS A 245 -32.87 4.76 -38.96
C LYS A 245 -32.34 3.73 -39.96
N ALA A 246 -31.33 2.95 -39.60
CA ALA A 246 -30.78 1.91 -40.46
C ALA A 246 -31.81 0.78 -40.75
N GLU A 247 -32.60 0.38 -39.75
CA GLU A 247 -33.67 -0.61 -39.90
C GLU A 247 -34.80 -0.09 -40.80
N GLU A 248 -35.18 1.18 -40.67
CA GLU A 248 -36.14 1.85 -41.55
C GLU A 248 -35.64 1.91 -43.00
N GLU A 249 -34.38 2.31 -43.23
CA GLU A 249 -33.77 2.33 -44.56
C GLU A 249 -33.65 0.93 -45.18
N GLU A 250 -33.30 -0.10 -44.40
CA GLU A 250 -33.23 -1.47 -44.88
C GLU A 250 -34.62 -2.02 -45.23
N ALA A 251 -35.63 -1.73 -44.40
CA ALA A 251 -37.01 -2.10 -44.68
C ALA A 251 -37.52 -1.44 -45.97
N GLU A 252 -37.15 -0.18 -46.22
CA GLU A 252 -37.45 0.52 -47.47
C GLU A 252 -36.73 -0.12 -48.67
N ARG A 253 -35.44 -0.43 -48.55
CA ARG A 253 -34.68 -1.14 -49.61
C ARG A 253 -35.29 -2.50 -49.93
N ARG A 254 -35.73 -3.27 -48.94
CA ARG A 254 -36.41 -4.56 -49.13
C ARG A 254 -37.75 -4.41 -49.86
N LYS A 255 -38.50 -3.33 -49.59
CA LYS A 255 -39.72 -3.00 -50.33
C LYS A 255 -39.41 -2.70 -51.79
N ILE A 256 -38.44 -1.82 -52.05
CA ILE A 256 -38.00 -1.47 -53.41
C ILE A 256 -37.50 -2.71 -54.18
N GLU A 257 -36.71 -3.57 -53.54
CA GLU A 257 -36.20 -4.80 -54.15
C GLU A 257 -37.34 -5.78 -54.49
N LYS A 258 -38.33 -5.92 -53.61
CA LYS A 258 -39.50 -6.77 -53.86
C LYS A 258 -40.32 -6.24 -55.05
N GLU A 259 -40.57 -4.93 -55.08
CA GLU A 259 -41.27 -4.29 -56.20
C GLU A 259 -40.50 -4.45 -57.53
N ALA A 260 -39.17 -4.34 -57.51
CA ALA A 260 -38.32 -4.57 -58.67
C ALA A 260 -38.36 -6.03 -59.15
N LYS A 261 -38.32 -7.01 -58.22
CA LYS A 261 -38.45 -8.45 -58.54
C LYS A 261 -39.81 -8.78 -59.11
N ASP A 262 -40.88 -8.22 -58.54
CA ASP A 262 -42.25 -8.41 -59.04
C ASP A 262 -42.43 -7.77 -60.43
N ALA A 263 -41.84 -6.60 -60.67
CA ALA A 263 -41.80 -5.95 -61.97
C ALA A 263 -41.01 -6.77 -63.01
N ALA A 264 -39.86 -7.34 -62.62
CA ALA A 264 -39.04 -8.20 -63.49
C ALA A 264 -39.72 -9.54 -63.81
N LYS A 265 -40.38 -10.17 -62.83
CA LYS A 265 -41.21 -11.37 -63.07
C LYS A 265 -42.34 -11.05 -64.06
N LYS A 266 -42.97 -9.87 -63.94
CA LYS A 266 -44.02 -9.42 -64.87
C LYS A 266 -43.47 -9.12 -66.28
N SER A 267 -42.29 -8.52 -66.41
CA SER A 267 -41.66 -8.25 -67.71
C SER A 267 -41.23 -9.55 -68.40
N LEU A 268 -40.64 -10.50 -67.66
CA LEU A 268 -40.27 -11.82 -68.19
C LEU A 268 -41.48 -12.61 -68.68
N LYS A 269 -42.59 -12.61 -67.92
CA LYS A 269 -43.86 -13.23 -68.36
C LYS A 269 -44.39 -12.60 -69.67
N ARG A 270 -44.28 -11.27 -69.81
CA ARG A 270 -44.65 -10.57 -71.06
C ARG A 270 -43.73 -10.95 -72.22
N ALA A 271 -42.42 -11.01 -71.99
CA ALA A 271 -41.44 -11.42 -73.00
C ALA A 271 -41.64 -12.87 -73.46
N ARG A 272 -41.91 -13.80 -72.53
CA ARG A 272 -42.26 -15.20 -72.85
C ARG A 272 -43.53 -15.30 -73.69
N LYS A 273 -44.58 -14.54 -73.34
CA LYS A 273 -45.82 -14.51 -74.12
C LYS A 273 -45.56 -14.03 -75.55
N ALA A 274 -44.82 -12.93 -75.71
CA ALA A 274 -44.47 -12.40 -77.03
C ALA A 274 -43.63 -13.39 -77.86
N LEU A 275 -42.70 -14.13 -77.23
CA LEU A 275 -41.90 -15.17 -77.88
C LEU A 275 -42.76 -16.35 -78.36
N ARG A 276 -43.76 -16.75 -77.57
CA ARG A 276 -44.72 -17.80 -77.96
C ARG A 276 -45.59 -17.36 -79.13
N ASP A 277 -46.17 -16.16 -79.04
CA ASP A 277 -47.02 -15.59 -80.09
C ASP A 277 -46.24 -15.40 -81.42
N ALA A 278 -44.95 -15.06 -81.35
CA ALA A 278 -44.05 -14.93 -82.51
C ALA A 278 -43.67 -16.29 -83.14
N ALA A 279 -43.57 -17.36 -82.35
CA ALA A 279 -43.27 -18.70 -82.85
C ALA A 279 -44.46 -19.30 -83.61
N GLU A 280 -45.67 -19.06 -83.12
CA GLU A 280 -46.94 -19.51 -83.72
C GLU A 280 -47.20 -18.83 -85.07
N THR A 281 -46.90 -17.54 -85.18
CA THR A 281 -47.02 -16.77 -86.45
C THR A 281 -45.99 -17.18 -87.51
N ALA A 282 -44.89 -17.82 -87.13
CA ALA A 282 -43.84 -18.29 -88.04
C ALA A 282 -44.03 -19.75 -88.56
N GLY A 283 -45.08 -20.46 -88.12
CA GLY A 283 -45.41 -21.80 -88.62
C GLY A 283 -44.45 -22.93 -88.19
N LEU A 284 -43.81 -22.79 -87.02
CA LEU A 284 -42.82 -23.74 -86.47
C LEU A 284 -43.36 -24.55 -85.28
N ASP A 285 -44.61 -25.02 -85.36
CA ASP A 285 -45.37 -25.58 -84.23
C ASP A 285 -44.72 -26.79 -83.52
N GLY A 286 -43.84 -27.54 -84.20
CA GLY A 286 -43.17 -28.72 -83.63
C GLY A 286 -41.76 -28.48 -83.06
N ILE A 287 -40.94 -27.63 -83.70
CA ILE A 287 -39.53 -27.41 -83.32
C ILE A 287 -39.40 -26.22 -82.35
N ALA A 288 -40.26 -25.20 -82.49
CA ALA A 288 -40.27 -24.06 -81.60
C ALA A 288 -40.89 -24.41 -80.23
N SER A 289 -41.87 -25.33 -80.17
CA SER A 289 -42.46 -25.79 -78.91
C SER A 289 -41.42 -26.39 -77.96
N VAL A 290 -40.53 -27.27 -78.47
CA VAL A 290 -39.48 -27.91 -77.66
C VAL A 290 -38.38 -26.93 -77.26
N LYS A 291 -37.92 -26.04 -78.15
CA LYS A 291 -36.88 -25.04 -77.83
C LYS A 291 -37.41 -23.90 -76.94
N VAL A 292 -38.67 -23.50 -77.09
CA VAL A 292 -39.34 -22.53 -76.21
C VAL A 292 -39.64 -23.17 -74.86
N GLN A 293 -39.95 -24.46 -74.80
CA GLN A 293 -40.12 -25.21 -73.55
C GLN A 293 -38.78 -25.45 -72.84
N GLU A 294 -37.69 -25.75 -73.56
CA GLU A 294 -36.33 -25.76 -73.00
C GLU A 294 -35.89 -24.36 -72.51
N ALA A 295 -36.19 -23.30 -73.25
CA ALA A 295 -35.92 -21.92 -72.81
C ALA A 295 -36.83 -21.49 -71.64
N CYS A 296 -38.04 -22.03 -71.54
CA CYS A 296 -38.93 -21.86 -70.41
C CYS A 296 -38.45 -22.64 -69.18
N GLU A 297 -38.08 -23.91 -69.31
CA GLU A 297 -37.52 -24.71 -68.23
C GLU A 297 -36.13 -24.22 -67.78
N ALA A 298 -35.35 -23.61 -68.68
CA ALA A 298 -34.11 -22.92 -68.34
C ALA A 298 -34.34 -21.59 -67.59
N SER A 299 -35.50 -20.95 -67.78
CA SER A 299 -35.84 -19.66 -67.14
C SER A 299 -36.77 -19.80 -65.91
N ASP A 300 -37.44 -20.94 -65.70
CA ASP A 300 -38.26 -21.26 -64.50
C ASP A 300 -37.49 -22.00 -63.41
N LYS A 301 -36.23 -22.36 -63.65
CA LYS A 301 -35.35 -22.86 -62.60
C LYS A 301 -34.85 -21.69 -61.75
N GLU A 302 -35.66 -21.28 -60.76
CA GLU A 302 -35.12 -20.70 -59.52
C GLU A 302 -33.99 -21.61 -58.95
N GLU A 303 -33.98 -22.89 -59.31
CA GLU A 303 -32.89 -23.85 -59.04
C GLU A 303 -31.55 -23.52 -59.71
N ALA A 304 -31.48 -22.76 -60.82
CA ALA A 304 -30.18 -22.32 -61.35
C ALA A 304 -29.61 -21.18 -60.49
N GLY A 305 -30.48 -20.33 -59.94
CA GLY A 305 -30.11 -19.31 -58.97
C GLY A 305 -29.69 -19.92 -57.64
N ASP A 306 -30.45 -20.87 -57.10
CA ASP A 306 -30.13 -21.57 -55.85
C ASP A 306 -29.00 -22.59 -55.99
N SER A 307 -28.81 -23.23 -57.15
CA SER A 307 -27.65 -24.08 -57.44
C SER A 307 -26.39 -23.23 -57.64
N LEU A 308 -26.49 -22.04 -58.27
CA LEU A 308 -25.35 -21.11 -58.34
C LEU A 308 -25.10 -20.44 -56.98
N LEU A 309 -26.12 -20.15 -56.16
CA LEU A 309 -25.99 -19.65 -54.79
C LEU A 309 -25.47 -20.74 -53.84
N ALA A 310 -25.80 -22.02 -54.09
CA ALA A 310 -25.28 -23.19 -53.38
C ALA A 310 -23.86 -23.55 -53.83
N GLN A 311 -23.52 -23.35 -55.11
CA GLN A 311 -22.15 -23.46 -55.63
C GLN A 311 -21.29 -22.28 -55.18
N LEU A 312 -21.86 -21.06 -55.07
CA LEU A 312 -21.20 -19.90 -54.47
C LEU A 312 -21.09 -20.04 -52.95
N LYS A 313 -22.07 -20.65 -52.27
CA LYS A 313 -22.00 -21.02 -50.85
C LYS A 313 -20.99 -22.15 -50.62
N GLN A 314 -20.94 -23.21 -51.44
CA GLN A 314 -19.87 -24.23 -51.37
C GLN A 314 -18.48 -23.65 -51.70
N LYS A 315 -18.38 -22.68 -52.62
CA LYS A 315 -17.15 -21.91 -52.86
C LYS A 315 -16.79 -20.96 -51.71
N LYS A 316 -17.76 -20.62 -50.84
CA LYS A 316 -17.58 -19.82 -49.60
C LYS A 316 -17.44 -20.70 -48.34
N GLU A 317 -17.91 -21.95 -48.35
CA GLU A 317 -17.81 -22.95 -47.28
C GLU A 317 -16.49 -23.73 -47.34
N GLY A 318 -15.78 -23.69 -48.47
CA GLY A 318 -14.34 -24.00 -48.54
C GLY A 318 -13.45 -23.03 -47.74
N SER A 319 -14.04 -22.02 -47.11
CA SER A 319 -13.38 -21.07 -46.21
C SER A 319 -13.89 -21.19 -44.77
N LYS A 320 -14.01 -22.41 -44.23
CA LYS A 320 -13.82 -22.60 -42.79
C LYS A 320 -12.32 -22.68 -42.54
N GLU A 321 -11.78 -21.61 -41.98
CA GLU A 321 -10.37 -21.45 -41.65
C GLU A 321 -9.88 -22.69 -40.89
N ARG A 322 -9.12 -23.56 -41.58
CA ARG A 322 -8.46 -24.70 -40.94
C ARG A 322 -7.51 -24.10 -39.89
N LYS A 323 -7.75 -24.39 -38.60
CA LYS A 323 -6.92 -23.89 -37.50
C LYS A 323 -5.45 -24.21 -37.78
N TRP A 324 -4.58 -23.24 -37.58
CA TRP A 324 -3.13 -23.40 -37.74
C TRP A 324 -2.61 -24.44 -36.75
N SER A 325 -1.92 -25.47 -37.23
CA SER A 325 -1.24 -26.41 -36.34
C SER A 325 0.04 -25.77 -35.76
N ARG A 326 0.55 -26.32 -34.66
CA ARG A 326 1.81 -25.86 -34.05
C ARG A 326 2.99 -25.98 -35.02
N GLU A 327 3.03 -27.06 -35.80
CA GLU A 327 4.05 -27.31 -36.83
C GLU A 327 3.97 -26.28 -37.98
N GLU A 328 2.76 -25.95 -38.43
CA GLU A 328 2.54 -24.91 -39.46
C GLU A 328 2.97 -23.52 -38.95
N MET A 329 2.73 -23.21 -37.68
CA MET A 329 3.16 -21.96 -37.04
C MET A 329 4.69 -21.88 -36.90
N ASP A 330 5.36 -22.98 -36.56
CA ASP A 330 6.83 -23.04 -36.47
C ASP A 330 7.49 -22.90 -37.84
N LEU A 331 6.91 -23.52 -38.88
CA LEU A 331 7.35 -23.36 -40.26
C LEU A 331 7.15 -21.93 -40.76
N LEU A 332 6.03 -21.28 -40.40
CA LEU A 332 5.77 -19.87 -40.72
C LEU A 332 6.81 -18.94 -40.08
N HIS A 333 7.12 -19.13 -38.79
CA HIS A 333 8.17 -18.34 -38.12
C HIS A 333 9.54 -18.52 -38.76
N LYS A 334 9.94 -19.77 -39.04
CA LYS A 334 11.23 -20.06 -39.71
C LYS A 334 11.29 -19.45 -41.11
N ALA A 335 10.19 -19.49 -41.85
CA ALA A 335 10.11 -18.91 -43.20
C ALA A 335 10.11 -17.37 -43.17
N LEU A 336 9.49 -16.72 -42.18
CA LEU A 336 9.50 -15.26 -42.03
C LEU A 336 10.88 -14.70 -41.70
N ILE A 337 11.68 -15.44 -40.94
CA ILE A 337 13.09 -15.10 -40.65
C ILE A 337 13.94 -15.31 -41.90
N ARG A 338 13.72 -16.42 -42.61
CA ARG A 338 14.46 -16.76 -43.85
C ARG A 338 14.18 -15.79 -44.99
N TYR A 339 12.98 -15.21 -45.07
CA TYR A 339 12.56 -14.27 -46.11
C TYR A 339 12.07 -12.95 -45.48
N PRO A 340 12.96 -11.98 -45.20
CA PRO A 340 12.61 -10.71 -44.57
C PRO A 340 11.85 -9.74 -45.51
N ALA A 341 11.37 -8.62 -44.95
CA ALA A 341 10.64 -7.58 -45.70
C ALA A 341 11.52 -6.98 -46.81
N GLY A 342 10.99 -6.89 -48.03
CA GLY A 342 11.73 -6.47 -49.24
C GLY A 342 12.18 -7.62 -50.15
N THR A 343 12.01 -8.88 -49.73
CA THR A 343 12.27 -10.05 -50.58
C THR A 343 11.26 -10.11 -51.73
N SER A 344 11.74 -10.23 -52.98
CA SER A 344 10.86 -10.45 -54.15
C SER A 344 10.12 -11.79 -54.02
N GLU A 345 8.81 -11.77 -54.28
CA GLU A 345 7.90 -12.91 -54.14
C GLU A 345 7.92 -13.57 -52.76
N ARG A 346 8.15 -12.76 -51.72
CA ARG A 346 8.27 -13.19 -50.32
C ARG A 346 7.20 -14.20 -49.91
N TRP A 347 5.94 -13.88 -50.18
CA TRP A 347 4.81 -14.67 -49.70
C TRP A 347 4.65 -15.99 -50.45
N THR A 348 5.02 -16.02 -51.72
CA THR A 348 5.09 -17.25 -52.52
C THR A 348 6.15 -18.21 -51.96
N LYS A 349 7.33 -17.71 -51.61
CA LYS A 349 8.41 -18.52 -51.00
C LYS A 349 8.08 -19.00 -49.59
N ILE A 350 7.38 -18.18 -48.80
CA ILE A 350 6.89 -18.55 -47.46
C ILE A 350 5.83 -19.65 -47.57
N ALA A 351 4.84 -19.48 -48.45
CA ALA A 351 3.80 -20.47 -48.70
C ALA A 351 4.40 -21.81 -49.17
N GLN A 352 5.37 -21.79 -50.09
CA GLN A 352 6.09 -22.99 -50.54
C GLN A 352 6.86 -23.68 -49.42
N SER A 353 7.41 -22.93 -48.46
CA SER A 353 8.14 -23.50 -47.31
C SER A 353 7.22 -24.18 -46.29
N ILE A 354 5.94 -23.79 -46.25
CA ILE A 354 4.91 -24.38 -45.39
C ILE A 354 4.19 -25.53 -46.12
N GLY A 355 4.03 -25.42 -47.44
CA GLY A 355 3.48 -26.46 -48.33
C GLY A 355 1.96 -26.66 -48.22
N THR A 356 1.34 -26.30 -47.09
CA THR A 356 -0.08 -26.52 -46.80
C THR A 356 -0.95 -25.27 -46.80
N ARG A 357 -0.36 -24.07 -47.00
CA ARG A 357 -1.02 -22.77 -46.90
C ARG A 357 -0.73 -21.89 -48.10
N SER A 358 -1.70 -21.06 -48.48
CA SER A 358 -1.57 -20.06 -49.54
C SER A 358 -0.80 -18.81 -49.08
N ASP A 359 -0.31 -18.04 -50.04
CA ASP A 359 0.35 -16.75 -49.84
C ASP A 359 -0.54 -15.76 -49.07
N ALA A 360 -1.83 -15.70 -49.41
CA ALA A 360 -2.82 -14.85 -48.77
C ALA A 360 -3.15 -15.29 -47.31
N GLU A 361 -3.08 -16.58 -47.00
CA GLU A 361 -3.26 -17.08 -45.63
C GLU A 361 -2.04 -16.76 -44.74
N CYS A 362 -0.83 -16.92 -45.29
CA CYS A 362 0.40 -16.59 -44.58
C CYS A 362 0.51 -15.09 -44.29
N GLN A 363 0.10 -14.25 -45.25
CA GLN A 363 0.01 -12.78 -45.08
C GLN A 363 -0.96 -12.40 -43.97
N ARG A 364 -2.19 -12.94 -44.01
CA ARG A 364 -3.21 -12.67 -43.00
C ARG A 364 -2.78 -13.11 -41.62
N LYS A 365 -2.21 -14.32 -41.49
CA LYS A 365 -1.75 -14.82 -40.19
C LYS A 365 -0.59 -14.00 -39.62
N CYS A 366 0.34 -13.55 -40.47
CA CYS A 366 1.42 -12.66 -40.04
C CYS A 366 0.89 -11.28 -39.59
N HIS A 367 -0.12 -10.73 -40.28
CA HIS A 367 -0.74 -9.46 -39.89
C HIS A 367 -1.55 -9.60 -38.59
N GLU A 368 -2.28 -10.71 -38.43
CA GLU A 368 -2.99 -11.08 -37.20
C GLU A 368 -2.02 -11.19 -36.01
N LEU A 369 -0.90 -11.90 -36.16
CA LEU A 369 0.14 -12.01 -35.13
C LEU A 369 0.76 -10.64 -34.80
N LYS A 370 0.97 -9.78 -35.81
CA LYS A 370 1.53 -8.44 -35.62
C LYS A 370 0.55 -7.49 -34.91
N ASN A 371 -0.75 -7.59 -35.21
CA ASN A 371 -1.80 -6.82 -34.56
C ASN A 371 -2.05 -7.32 -33.14
N ASN A 372 -2.00 -8.64 -32.89
CA ASN A 372 -2.07 -9.21 -31.54
C ASN A 372 -0.83 -8.86 -30.71
N PHE A 373 0.35 -8.75 -31.32
CA PHE A 373 1.55 -8.26 -30.64
C PHE A 373 1.47 -6.77 -30.33
N SER A 374 0.87 -5.97 -31.21
CA SER A 374 0.60 -4.54 -30.97
C SER A 374 -0.50 -4.31 -29.92
N ALA A 375 -1.49 -5.20 -29.84
CA ALA A 375 -2.51 -5.20 -28.79
C ALA A 375 -1.95 -5.67 -27.43
N ASN A 376 -1.07 -6.67 -27.40
CA ASN A 376 -0.35 -7.08 -26.19
C ASN A 376 0.72 -6.08 -25.74
N ALA A 377 1.32 -5.30 -26.66
CA ALA A 377 2.25 -4.23 -26.30
C ALA A 377 1.54 -3.02 -25.65
N ALA A 378 0.26 -2.80 -25.98
CA ALA A 378 -0.59 -1.80 -25.32
C ALA A 378 -1.20 -2.26 -23.98
N GLY A 379 -0.98 -3.53 -23.61
CA GLY A 379 -1.57 -4.20 -22.45
C GLY A 379 -0.56 -4.93 -21.56
N MET A 380 0.67 -4.42 -21.40
CA MET A 380 1.61 -4.92 -20.38
C MET A 380 1.21 -4.46 -18.97
N SER A 381 0.10 -5.02 -18.46
CA SER A 381 0.04 -5.50 -17.08
C SER A 381 0.09 -7.02 -17.16
N VAL A 382 1.08 -7.59 -16.48
CA VAL A 382 1.28 -9.03 -16.34
C VAL A 382 0.09 -9.66 -15.62
N ASP A 383 -0.87 -10.18 -16.37
CA ASP A 383 -1.81 -11.18 -15.91
C ASP A 383 -1.73 -12.38 -16.85
N ALA A 384 -1.21 -13.48 -16.30
CA ALA A 384 -1.13 -14.78 -16.94
C ALA A 384 -2.49 -15.49 -16.89
N ASP A 385 -2.72 -16.32 -17.91
CA ASP A 385 -3.89 -17.12 -18.24
C ASP A 385 -4.75 -17.69 -17.08
N PRO A 386 -6.10 -17.67 -17.21
CA PRO A 386 -7.02 -18.39 -16.34
C PRO A 386 -7.33 -19.77 -16.95
N ALA A 387 -6.46 -20.77 -16.72
CA ALA A 387 -6.75 -22.23 -16.70
C ALA A 387 -5.48 -23.08 -16.89
N ALA A 388 -4.43 -22.81 -16.11
CA ALA A 388 -3.34 -23.76 -15.89
C ALA A 388 -3.47 -24.31 -14.47
N GLU A 389 -3.28 -25.62 -14.33
CA GLU A 389 -3.36 -26.40 -13.10
C GLU A 389 -2.66 -25.72 -11.92
N SER A 390 -3.24 -25.83 -10.73
CA SER A 390 -2.70 -25.32 -9.45
C SER A 390 -1.18 -25.48 -9.38
N ASP A 391 -0.48 -24.35 -9.49
CA ASP A 391 0.98 -24.17 -9.47
C ASP A 391 1.64 -24.56 -8.13
N TRP A 392 0.89 -25.25 -7.28
CA TRP A 392 1.24 -25.76 -5.97
C TRP A 392 0.80 -27.21 -5.87
N SER A 393 1.77 -28.11 -5.70
CA SER A 393 1.47 -29.50 -5.37
C SER A 393 0.93 -29.61 -3.94
N VAL A 394 0.22 -30.70 -3.64
CA VAL A 394 -0.28 -31.00 -2.29
C VAL A 394 0.88 -31.09 -1.29
N GLU A 395 2.04 -31.60 -1.73
CA GLU A 395 3.26 -31.70 -0.92
C GLU A 395 3.86 -30.32 -0.61
N GLN A 396 3.93 -29.43 -1.60
CA GLN A 396 4.40 -28.06 -1.42
C GLN A 396 3.47 -27.27 -0.50
N GLN A 397 2.16 -27.44 -0.65
CA GLN A 397 1.16 -26.78 0.20
C GLN A 397 1.29 -27.25 1.66
N ARG A 398 1.44 -28.57 1.88
CA ARG A 398 1.64 -29.15 3.21
C ARG A 398 2.95 -28.69 3.86
N ALA A 399 4.03 -28.61 3.08
CA ALA A 399 5.32 -28.11 3.55
C ALA A 399 5.26 -26.64 3.98
N LEU A 400 4.54 -25.80 3.22
CA LEU A 400 4.32 -24.39 3.55
C LEU A 400 3.54 -24.23 4.86
N GLU A 401 2.47 -25.01 5.06
CA GLU A 401 1.67 -24.97 6.28
C GLU A 401 2.45 -25.45 7.51
N ALA A 402 3.24 -26.52 7.36
CA ALA A 402 4.12 -27.03 8.41
C ALA A 402 5.20 -26.00 8.81
N ALA A 403 5.87 -25.40 7.83
CA ALA A 403 6.88 -24.36 8.07
C ALA A 403 6.27 -23.11 8.71
N MET A 404 5.07 -22.69 8.27
CA MET A 404 4.35 -21.56 8.86
C MET A 404 3.94 -21.82 10.32
N ALA A 405 3.60 -23.06 10.68
CA ALA A 405 3.29 -23.46 12.05
C ALA A 405 4.55 -23.47 12.93
N GLU A 406 5.66 -24.00 12.42
CA GLU A 406 6.94 -24.06 13.13
C GLU A 406 7.51 -22.67 13.42
N PHE A 407 7.45 -21.75 12.44
CA PHE A 407 7.94 -20.38 12.60
C PHE A 407 6.87 -19.41 13.16
N LYS A 408 5.72 -19.91 13.64
CA LYS A 408 4.63 -19.07 14.16
C LYS A 408 5.06 -18.25 15.39
N SER A 409 5.89 -18.83 16.27
CA SER A 409 6.40 -18.22 17.51
C SER A 409 7.90 -17.87 17.46
N SER A 410 8.50 -17.87 16.28
CA SER A 410 9.92 -17.54 16.11
C SER A 410 10.17 -16.04 16.31
N THR A 411 11.29 -15.70 16.95
CA THR A 411 11.79 -14.33 17.17
C THR A 411 12.56 -13.76 15.96
N LEU A 412 12.63 -14.49 14.85
CA LEU A 412 13.31 -14.06 13.63
C LEU A 412 12.62 -12.84 13.00
N GLU A 413 13.44 -11.97 12.40
CA GLU A 413 12.96 -10.81 11.66
C GLU A 413 12.14 -11.26 10.43
N ALA A 414 11.14 -10.46 10.01
CA ALA A 414 10.16 -10.89 9.03
C ALA A 414 10.76 -11.38 7.71
N LYS A 415 11.85 -10.75 7.23
CA LYS A 415 12.53 -11.11 5.99
C LYS A 415 13.30 -12.44 6.12
N GLU A 416 13.91 -12.69 7.27
CA GLU A 416 14.65 -13.92 7.55
C GLU A 416 13.71 -15.09 7.78
N LYS A 417 12.58 -14.84 8.44
CA LYS A 417 11.50 -15.80 8.61
C LYS A 417 10.99 -16.34 7.27
N TRP A 418 10.76 -15.48 6.27
CA TRP A 418 10.29 -15.94 4.96
C TRP A 418 11.35 -16.70 4.16
N LYS A 419 12.63 -16.37 4.33
CA LYS A 419 13.74 -17.17 3.77
C LYS A 419 13.80 -18.57 4.38
N ALA A 420 13.70 -18.68 5.70
CA ALA A 420 13.70 -19.96 6.42
C ALA A 420 12.46 -20.82 6.09
N ILE A 421 11.31 -20.19 5.84
CA ILE A 421 10.10 -20.87 5.37
C ILE A 421 10.28 -21.39 3.94
N ALA A 422 10.84 -20.58 3.03
CA ALA A 422 11.06 -20.99 1.65
C ALA A 422 12.05 -22.15 1.51
N GLU A 423 13.09 -22.19 2.35
CA GLU A 423 14.05 -23.30 2.38
C GLU A 423 13.40 -24.65 2.70
N LYS A 424 12.28 -24.64 3.45
CA LYS A 424 11.50 -25.83 3.77
C LYS A 424 10.43 -26.17 2.72
N VAL A 425 10.24 -25.36 1.68
CA VAL A 425 9.25 -25.59 0.61
C VAL A 425 9.98 -25.91 -0.70
N PRO A 426 9.95 -27.17 -1.18
CA PRO A 426 10.70 -27.58 -2.35
C PRO A 426 10.32 -26.78 -3.61
N GLY A 427 11.32 -26.12 -4.20
CA GLY A 427 11.18 -25.43 -5.49
C GLY A 427 10.38 -24.13 -5.46
N LYS A 428 10.16 -23.51 -4.28
CA LYS A 428 9.46 -22.23 -4.15
C LYS A 428 10.34 -21.18 -3.49
N SER A 429 10.24 -19.94 -3.98
CA SER A 429 10.96 -18.80 -3.39
C SER A 429 10.20 -18.20 -2.20
N ASP A 430 10.88 -17.37 -1.41
CA ASP A 430 10.28 -16.58 -0.33
C ASP A 430 9.10 -15.72 -0.83
N LYS A 431 9.25 -15.12 -2.02
CA LYS A 431 8.17 -14.38 -2.70
C LYS A 431 6.97 -15.26 -3.05
N ASP A 432 7.20 -16.51 -3.47
CA ASP A 432 6.13 -17.45 -3.81
C ASP A 432 5.34 -17.87 -2.57
N CYS A 433 6.03 -18.18 -1.47
CA CYS A 433 5.40 -18.49 -0.19
C CYS A 433 4.55 -17.32 0.33
N ILE A 434 5.05 -16.08 0.24
CA ILE A 434 4.31 -14.87 0.65
C ILE A 434 3.05 -14.69 -0.22
N ARG A 435 3.19 -14.81 -1.54
CA ARG A 435 2.07 -14.69 -2.50
C ARG A 435 1.00 -15.73 -2.20
N ARG A 436 1.38 -16.99 -2.00
CA ARG A 436 0.46 -18.08 -1.69
C ARG A 436 -0.29 -17.87 -0.37
N VAL A 437 0.38 -17.39 0.67
CA VAL A 437 -0.27 -17.08 1.95
C VAL A 437 -1.26 -15.91 1.82
N LYS A 438 -0.98 -14.92 0.97
CA LYS A 438 -1.93 -13.84 0.66
C LYS A 438 -3.17 -14.37 -0.07
N GLU A 439 -3.00 -15.25 -1.04
CA GLU A 439 -4.11 -15.91 -1.74
C GLU A 439 -5.00 -16.70 -0.78
N ILE A 440 -4.41 -17.52 0.09
CA ILE A 440 -5.15 -18.32 1.09
C ILE A 440 -5.94 -17.41 2.04
N LYS A 441 -5.32 -16.32 2.51
CA LYS A 441 -6.02 -15.33 3.36
C LYS A 441 -7.20 -14.67 2.64
N ALA A 442 -7.05 -14.34 1.36
CA ALA A 442 -8.13 -13.78 0.55
C ALA A 442 -9.27 -14.80 0.34
N MET A 443 -8.94 -16.07 0.10
CA MET A 443 -9.92 -17.14 -0.02
C MET A 443 -10.69 -17.38 1.30
N LEU A 444 -10.00 -17.35 2.44
CA LEU A 444 -10.64 -17.47 3.77
C LEU A 444 -11.53 -16.25 4.09
N ALA A 445 -11.10 -15.04 3.73
CA ALA A 445 -11.90 -13.83 3.92
C ALA A 445 -13.19 -13.85 3.09
N ASN A 446 -13.14 -14.32 1.84
CA ASN A 446 -14.32 -14.45 0.98
C ASN A 446 -15.29 -15.55 1.45
N LYS A 447 -14.79 -16.62 2.09
CA LYS A 447 -15.64 -17.66 2.71
C LYS A 447 -16.34 -17.21 3.99
N GLY A 448 -15.90 -16.12 4.63
CA GLY A 448 -16.51 -15.59 5.86
C GLY A 448 -17.55 -14.48 5.62
N SER A 449 -17.82 -14.09 4.38
CA SER A 449 -18.82 -13.07 3.99
C SER A 449 -20.02 -13.65 3.22
N ALA A 450 -20.11 -14.98 3.11
CA ALA A 450 -21.26 -15.73 2.62
C ALA A 450 -21.81 -16.56 3.78
#